data_AF-X0VPJ7-F1
#
_entry.id   AF-X0VPJ7-F1
#
_cell.length_a   1.000
_cell.length_b   1.000
_cell.length_c   1.000
_cell.angle_alpha   90.00
_cell.angle_beta   90.00
_cell.angle_gamma   90.00
#
_symmetry.space_group_name_H-M   'P 1'
#
loop_
_entity.id
_entity.type
_entity.pdbx_description
1 polymer ?
#
loop_
_entity_poly.entity_id
_entity_poly.type
_entity_poly.pdbx_seq_one_letter_code
_entity_poly.pdbx_strand_id
1 'polypeptide(L)'
;MKTFKQGIYLKENKELSEEQRIRRISPPAKVILPLAQHIGAPCEPLVKKGDLVKKGEKIADSDSFVSSPIHASISGKVTSIEK
;
A
#
# COMPACT_ATOMS: atom_id res chain seq x y z
N MET A 1 17.44 -25.49 4.67
CA MET A 1 18.84 -25.04 4.87
C MET A 1 18.85 -23.96 5.94
N LYS A 2 19.53 -24.16 7.08
CA LYS A 2 19.57 -23.16 8.17
C LYS A 2 20.61 -22.08 7.81
N THR A 3 20.16 -20.90 7.40
CA THR A 3 21.01 -19.81 6.89
C THR A 3 21.60 -18.89 7.98
N PHE A 4 21.18 -19.03 9.23
CA PHE A 4 21.66 -18.21 10.35
C PHE A 4 22.18 -19.08 11.50
N LYS A 5 23.24 -18.58 12.17
CA LYS A 5 23.92 -19.27 13.29
C LYS A 5 23.08 -19.26 14.59
N GLN A 6 22.20 -18.28 14.76
CA GLN A 6 21.42 -18.00 15.97
C GLN A 6 20.03 -17.46 15.60
N GLY A 7 19.03 -17.60 16.48
CA GLY A 7 17.65 -17.13 16.30
C GLY A 7 16.60 -18.17 16.66
N ILE A 8 15.33 -17.79 16.59
CA ILE A 8 14.18 -18.71 16.73
C ILE A 8 13.62 -19.05 15.35
N TYR A 9 13.23 -20.30 15.14
CA TYR A 9 12.54 -20.73 13.93
C TYR A 9 11.04 -20.81 14.22
N LEU A 10 10.26 -19.93 13.62
CA LEU A 10 8.81 -19.91 13.78
C LEU A 10 8.16 -20.92 12.81
N LYS A 11 7.03 -21.51 13.22
CA LYS A 11 6.22 -22.34 12.31
C LYS A 11 5.73 -21.47 11.14
N GLU A 12 5.86 -21.98 9.92
CA GLU A 12 5.62 -21.18 8.71
C GLU A 12 4.14 -20.91 8.41
N ASN A 13 3.21 -21.75 8.90
CA ASN A 13 1.75 -21.61 8.74
C ASN A 13 1.29 -21.38 7.27
N LYS A 14 1.98 -21.98 6.30
CA LYS A 14 1.74 -21.80 4.85
C LYS A 14 0.64 -22.71 4.29
N GLU A 15 0.20 -23.71 5.06
CA GLU A 15 -0.76 -24.75 4.67
C GLU A 15 -2.08 -24.21 4.08
N LEU A 16 -2.46 -22.98 4.40
CA LEU A 16 -3.68 -22.36 3.88
C LEU A 16 -3.62 -21.98 2.39
N SER A 17 -2.43 -21.79 1.83
CA SER A 17 -2.29 -21.19 0.50
C SER A 17 -1.18 -21.78 -0.38
N GLU A 18 -0.26 -22.58 0.18
CA GLU A 18 0.94 -23.01 -0.55
C GLU A 18 0.67 -23.87 -1.80
N GLU A 19 -0.44 -24.61 -1.84
CA GLU A 19 -0.85 -25.42 -3.00
C GLU A 19 -1.87 -24.72 -3.91
N GLN A 20 -2.29 -23.49 -3.57
CA GLN A 20 -3.33 -22.80 -4.31
C GLN A 20 -2.77 -22.17 -5.59
N ARG A 21 -3.47 -22.34 -6.71
CA ARG A 21 -3.13 -21.66 -7.97
C ARG A 21 -3.32 -20.14 -7.84
N ILE A 22 -2.42 -19.38 -8.46
CA ILE A 22 -2.57 -17.92 -8.62
C ILE A 22 -3.86 -17.62 -9.39
N ARG A 23 -4.67 -16.68 -8.90
CA ARG A 23 -5.92 -16.24 -9.53
C ARG A 23 -5.92 -14.73 -9.72
N ARG A 24 -6.59 -14.26 -10.78
CA ARG A 24 -6.88 -12.83 -10.94
C ARG A 24 -8.05 -12.46 -10.04
N ILE A 25 -7.91 -11.34 -9.36
CA ILE A 25 -8.98 -10.74 -8.55
C ILE A 25 -9.39 -9.41 -9.15
N SER A 26 -10.67 -9.06 -9.02
CA SER A 26 -11.13 -7.71 -9.30
C SER A 26 -10.55 -6.75 -8.26
N PRO A 27 -10.29 -5.47 -8.62
CA PRO A 27 -9.96 -4.46 -7.65
C PRO A 27 -11.01 -4.37 -6.54
N PRO A 28 -10.61 -4.14 -5.28
CA PRO A 28 -11.57 -3.96 -4.19
C PRO A 28 -12.43 -2.71 -4.41
N ALA A 29 -13.63 -2.69 -3.83
CA ALA A 29 -14.56 -1.56 -3.95
C ALA A 29 -14.05 -0.28 -3.23
N LYS A 30 -13.18 -0.43 -2.23
CA LYS A 30 -12.57 0.65 -1.46
C LYS A 30 -11.16 0.26 -1.04
N VAL A 31 -10.26 1.24 -1.02
CA VAL A 31 -8.91 1.14 -0.45
C VAL A 31 -8.66 2.30 0.49
N ILE A 32 -7.74 2.12 1.43
CA ILE A 32 -7.23 3.17 2.31
C ILE A 32 -5.73 3.22 2.08
N LEU A 33 -5.20 4.42 1.81
CA LEU A 33 -3.78 4.63 1.56
C LEU A 33 -3.22 5.53 2.67
N PRO A 34 -2.43 4.97 3.61
CA PRO A 34 -1.83 5.77 4.67
C PRO A 34 -0.84 6.78 4.09
N LEU A 35 -0.96 8.03 4.52
CA LEU A 35 -0.04 9.10 4.12
C LEU A 35 1.36 8.98 4.75
N ALA A 36 1.48 8.16 5.80
CA ALA A 36 2.73 7.77 6.44
C ALA A 36 2.93 6.24 6.33
N GLN A 37 3.44 5.78 5.19
CA GLN A 37 3.70 4.35 4.92
C GLN A 37 5.18 4.00 4.70
N HIS A 38 6.06 4.99 4.83
CA HIS A 38 7.51 4.87 4.66
C HIS A 38 8.25 5.62 5.77
N ILE A 39 9.57 5.41 5.89
CA ILE A 39 10.42 6.01 6.94
C ILE A 39 10.54 7.55 6.83
N GLY A 40 10.33 8.10 5.64
CA GLY A 40 10.34 9.54 5.38
C GLY A 40 9.16 10.30 6.00
N ALA A 41 9.16 11.63 5.84
CA ALA A 41 8.09 12.50 6.34
C ALA A 41 6.72 12.13 5.72
N PRO A 42 5.60 12.28 6.44
CA PRO A 42 4.27 12.05 5.88
C PRO A 42 4.03 12.84 4.59
N CYS A 43 3.33 12.22 3.64
CA CYS A 43 2.90 12.88 2.41
C CYS A 43 1.68 13.77 2.65
N GLU A 44 1.63 14.92 1.99
CA GLU A 44 0.45 15.76 1.88
C GLU A 44 -0.40 15.31 0.68
N PRO A 45 -1.73 15.27 0.79
CA PRO A 45 -2.59 14.87 -0.31
C PRO A 45 -2.59 15.93 -1.43
N LEU A 46 -2.43 15.48 -2.67
CA LEU A 46 -2.53 16.32 -3.88
C LEU A 46 -3.95 16.33 -4.48
N VAL A 47 -4.85 15.51 -3.93
CA VAL A 47 -6.24 15.37 -4.34
C VAL A 47 -7.17 15.77 -3.20
N LYS A 48 -8.44 15.99 -3.50
CA LYS A 48 -9.50 16.30 -2.52
C LYS A 48 -10.67 15.33 -2.64
N LYS A 49 -11.51 15.29 -1.59
CA LYS A 49 -12.76 14.54 -1.62
C LYS A 49 -13.58 14.94 -2.85
N GLY A 50 -13.99 13.94 -3.61
CA GLY A 50 -14.77 14.12 -4.82
C GLY A 50 -13.98 13.94 -6.12
N ASP A 51 -12.66 14.04 -6.08
CA ASP A 51 -11.82 13.91 -7.28
C ASP A 51 -11.87 12.49 -7.85
N LEU A 52 -11.83 12.39 -9.17
CA LEU A 52 -11.63 11.14 -9.88
C LEU A 52 -10.14 10.93 -10.10
N VAL A 53 -9.67 9.71 -9.80
CA VAL A 53 -8.27 9.33 -9.96
C VAL A 53 -8.15 8.07 -10.81
N LYS A 54 -7.06 7.95 -11.56
CA LYS A 54 -6.69 6.74 -12.29
C LYS A 54 -5.69 5.93 -11.50
N LYS A 55 -5.71 4.60 -11.65
CA LYS A 55 -4.66 3.73 -11.13
C LYS A 55 -3.29 4.23 -11.61
N GLY A 56 -2.36 4.37 -10.67
CA GLY A 56 -1.01 4.87 -10.92
C GLY A 56 -0.91 6.39 -10.98
N GLU A 57 -1.98 7.13 -10.74
CA GLU A 57 -1.94 8.59 -10.59
C GLU A 57 -1.29 8.97 -9.25
N LYS A 58 -0.43 9.98 -9.25
CA LYS A 58 0.21 10.50 -8.03
C LYS A 58 -0.80 11.33 -7.23
N ILE A 59 -1.15 10.87 -6.03
CA ILE A 59 -2.25 11.45 -5.23
C ILE A 59 -1.80 12.08 -3.91
N ALA A 60 -0.56 11.82 -3.47
CA ALA A 60 0.04 12.50 -2.32
C ALA A 60 1.56 12.56 -2.50
N ASP A 61 2.19 13.61 -1.98
CA ASP A 61 3.62 13.84 -2.10
C ASP A 61 4.17 14.67 -0.93
N SER A 62 5.49 14.75 -0.79
CA SER A 62 6.15 15.57 0.23
C SER A 62 7.45 16.14 -0.32
N ASP A 63 7.66 17.44 -0.12
CA ASP A 63 8.91 18.14 -0.47
C ASP A 63 10.07 17.85 0.51
N SER A 64 9.86 16.95 1.48
CA SER A 64 10.88 16.57 2.44
C SER A 64 12.02 15.77 1.80
N PHE A 65 13.23 15.93 2.32
CA PHE A 65 14.44 15.29 1.79
C PHE A 65 14.35 13.75 1.70
N VAL A 66 13.71 13.11 2.69
CA VAL A 66 13.39 11.69 2.66
C VAL A 66 11.87 11.55 2.56
N SER A 67 11.38 11.22 1.38
CA SER A 67 9.97 10.94 1.09
C SER A 67 9.83 10.02 -0.13
N SER A 68 8.64 9.44 -0.32
CA SER A 68 8.26 8.74 -1.55
C SER A 68 6.81 9.07 -1.89
N PRO A 69 6.49 9.48 -3.12
CA PRO A 69 5.12 9.79 -3.49
C PRO A 69 4.19 8.59 -3.42
N ILE A 70 2.93 8.85 -3.08
CA ILE A 70 1.88 7.84 -3.01
C ILE A 70 1.01 7.92 -4.26
N HIS A 71 0.75 6.77 -4.87
CA HIS A 71 -0.04 6.65 -6.09
C HIS A 71 -1.33 5.87 -5.82
N ALA A 72 -2.38 6.18 -6.58
CA ALA A 72 -3.66 5.49 -6.49
C ALA A 72 -3.51 4.01 -6.89
N SER A 73 -3.82 3.09 -5.96
CA SER A 73 -3.73 1.65 -6.22
C SER A 73 -4.85 1.14 -7.14
N ILE A 74 -5.97 1.87 -7.21
CA ILE A 74 -7.13 1.62 -8.06
C ILE A 74 -7.64 2.93 -8.69
N SER A 75 -8.30 2.83 -9.84
CA SER A 75 -9.07 3.95 -10.39
C SER A 75 -10.39 4.11 -9.62
N GLY A 76 -10.83 5.33 -9.38
CA GLY A 76 -12.07 5.57 -8.64
C GLY A 76 -12.27 7.03 -8.25
N LYS A 77 -13.03 7.25 -7.19
CA LYS A 77 -13.34 8.57 -6.62
C LYS A 77 -12.82 8.66 -5.19
N VAL A 78 -12.15 9.77 -4.85
CA VAL A 78 -11.72 10.04 -3.48
C VAL A 78 -12.96 10.29 -2.59
N THR A 79 -13.18 9.42 -1.61
CA THR A 79 -14.39 9.47 -0.77
C THR A 79 -14.20 10.25 0.53
N SER A 80 -13.02 10.21 1.12
CA SER A 80 -12.61 10.99 2.29
C SER A 80 -11.10 11.16 2.35
N ILE A 81 -10.66 12.15 3.11
CA ILE A 81 -9.27 12.35 3.55
C ILE A 81 -9.40 12.66 5.05
N GLU A 82 -8.83 11.79 5.89
CA GLU A 82 -9.01 11.79 7.35
C GLU A 82 -7.64 11.89 8.02
N LYS A 83 -7.63 12.44 9.25
CA LYS A 83 -6.44 12.51 10.11
C LYS A 83 -6.36 11.30 11.02
#